data_AF-A0A067C2M8-F1
#
_entry.id   AF-A0A067C2M8-F1
#
_cell.length_a   1.000
_cell.length_b   1.000
_cell.length_c   1.000
_cell.angle_alpha   90.00
_cell.angle_beta   90.00
_cell.angle_gamma   90.00
#
_symmetry.space_group_name_H-M   'P 1'
#
loop_
_entity.id
_entity.type
_entity.pdbx_description
1 polymer ?
#
loop_
_entity_poly.entity_id
_entity_poly.type
_entity_poly.pdbx_seq_one_letter_code
_entity_poly.pdbx_strand_id
1 'polypeptide(L)'
;MEYEFSEVCRQWRERATSQLMRSSRKLERPASFAEAKPLQESERLFLKTIAAEAFEQFLSSAMERSPVWSLLGDFNHVTVYEGPALPSEDRIVPYRGSLSLNGSLDEVRAMLSNLTSDQMAFTQQHHNDGVLDMAILHHVVEPSLRDPFRHVVVRWLVLECPKPLSHRDFCVLETQKEWLLPGGRRAWAIAQHSVTLPTCPDLKSNLLVVRGSMYNSGLVFLESDVPGVLNVHSHMEINLKGAMPSWLYKSILKRHVSRIGYIASTIHEFRLAECVQSYFVVMVPLRDRTHCTQCLKRFHTLRRKWNCRTCGEVFCHKCTSSFEPKGQKPSATNASARSAPSLSASRARVRSGRTSLATSACTCPQATKACRRPTTTSRRCHIDNGNCASRKTTCAGS
;
A
#
# COMPACT_ATOMS: atom_id res chain seq x y z
N MET A 1 9.23 4.38 17.33
CA MET A 1 8.78 3.35 16.38
C MET A 1 7.97 3.94 15.21
N GLU A 2 7.00 4.85 15.41
CA GLU A 2 6.37 5.59 14.28
C GLU A 2 7.37 6.39 13.44
N TYR A 3 8.39 6.97 14.09
CA TYR A 3 9.42 7.77 13.42
C TYR A 3 10.24 6.96 12.40
N GLU A 4 10.65 5.73 12.73
CA GLU A 4 11.51 4.93 11.84
C GLU A 4 10.78 4.41 10.61
N PHE A 5 9.51 3.98 10.73
CA PHE A 5 8.73 3.48 9.57
C PHE A 5 8.25 4.64 8.68
N SER A 6 7.90 5.78 9.28
CA SER A 6 7.58 7.03 8.56
C SER A 6 8.76 7.51 7.69
N GLU A 7 9.98 7.42 8.22
CA GLU A 7 11.23 7.76 7.51
C GLU A 7 11.46 6.85 6.29
N VAL A 8 11.19 5.55 6.41
CA VAL A 8 11.30 4.57 5.32
C VAL A 8 10.29 4.87 4.21
N CYS A 9 9.02 5.12 4.56
CA CYS A 9 8.02 5.57 3.59
C CYS A 9 8.39 6.93 2.95
N ARG A 10 9.02 7.85 3.69
CA ARG A 10 9.46 9.18 3.20
C ARG A 10 10.61 9.07 2.20
N GLN A 11 11.63 8.26 2.49
CA GLN A 11 12.77 8.07 1.59
C GLN A 11 12.41 7.25 0.33
N TRP A 12 11.43 6.35 0.44
CA TRP A 12 10.85 5.66 -0.71
C TRP A 12 10.12 6.65 -1.65
N ARG A 13 9.34 7.58 -1.07
CA ARG A 13 8.60 8.65 -1.78
C ARG A 13 9.49 9.54 -2.66
N GLU A 14 10.70 9.85 -2.21
CA GLU A 14 11.67 10.66 -2.97
C GLU A 14 12.23 9.94 -4.21
N ARG A 15 12.16 8.60 -4.28
CA ARG A 15 12.76 7.81 -5.37
C ARG A 15 11.73 7.18 -6.30
N ALA A 16 10.57 6.74 -5.80
CA ALA A 16 9.51 6.20 -6.65
C ALA A 16 8.83 7.26 -7.55
N THR A 17 8.85 8.52 -7.11
CA THR A 17 8.48 9.69 -7.93
C THR A 17 9.31 9.80 -9.22
N SER A 18 10.50 9.21 -9.28
CA SER A 18 11.36 9.25 -10.48
C SER A 18 11.08 8.14 -11.51
N GLN A 19 10.35 7.06 -11.18
CA GLN A 19 10.29 5.86 -12.02
C GLN A 19 8.90 5.34 -12.43
N LEU A 20 7.79 5.90 -11.92
CA LEU A 20 6.44 5.49 -12.33
C LEU A 20 5.53 6.69 -12.60
N MET A 21 5.94 7.59 -13.49
CA MET A 21 5.01 8.58 -14.04
C MET A 21 4.11 7.93 -15.09
N ARG A 22 3.02 7.29 -14.65
CA ARG A 22 1.82 7.23 -15.47
C ARG A 22 1.15 8.59 -15.35
N SER A 23 1.13 9.34 -16.44
CA SER A 23 0.42 10.61 -16.58
C SER A 23 -1.09 10.40 -16.44
N SER A 24 -1.57 10.20 -15.22
CA SER A 24 -2.96 10.45 -14.88
C SER A 24 -3.13 11.97 -14.87
N ARG A 25 -4.09 12.51 -15.64
CA ARG A 25 -4.40 13.93 -15.57
C ARG A 25 -4.89 14.20 -14.15
N LYS A 26 -4.09 14.92 -13.37
CA LYS A 26 -4.45 15.35 -12.03
C LYS A 26 -5.74 16.16 -12.12
N LEU A 27 -6.77 15.79 -11.37
CA LEU A 27 -7.99 16.57 -11.28
C LEU A 27 -7.66 17.92 -10.62
N GLU A 28 -8.11 19.01 -11.24
CA GLU A 28 -7.92 20.35 -10.68
C GLU A 28 -8.94 20.59 -9.57
N ARG A 29 -8.55 20.30 -8.34
CA ARG A 29 -9.42 20.46 -7.16
C ARG A 29 -9.84 21.94 -7.01
N PRO A 30 -11.07 22.22 -6.53
CA PRO A 30 -11.48 23.58 -6.19
C PRO A 30 -10.53 24.22 -5.17
N ALA A 31 -10.19 25.50 -5.35
CA ALA A 31 -9.37 26.25 -4.38
C ALA A 31 -9.97 26.21 -2.96
N SER A 32 -11.30 26.17 -2.87
CA SER A 32 -12.04 26.07 -1.60
C SER A 32 -11.72 24.82 -0.76
N PHE A 33 -11.09 23.79 -1.34
CA PHE A 33 -10.64 22.63 -0.57
C PHE A 33 -9.38 22.94 0.24
N ALA A 34 -8.47 23.77 -0.30
CA ALA A 34 -7.29 24.22 0.43
C ALA A 34 -7.63 25.33 1.43
N GLU A 35 -8.70 26.09 1.17
CA GLU A 35 -9.17 27.22 1.98
C GLU A 35 -10.36 26.86 2.89
N ALA A 36 -10.59 25.57 3.15
CA ALA A 36 -11.71 25.12 3.96
C ALA A 36 -11.61 25.75 5.37
N LYS A 37 -12.65 26.50 5.75
CA LYS A 37 -12.73 27.11 7.10
C LYS A 37 -12.72 26.01 8.16
N PRO A 38 -11.99 26.18 9.28
CA PRO A 38 -12.02 25.21 10.38
C PRO A 38 -13.46 24.94 10.87
N LEU A 39 -13.75 23.69 11.21
CA LEU A 39 -15.02 23.30 11.82
C LEU A 39 -15.22 24.03 13.16
N GLN A 40 -16.46 24.46 13.42
CA GLN A 40 -16.84 24.89 14.76
C GLN A 40 -16.85 23.69 15.71
N GLU A 41 -16.71 23.95 17.02
CA GLU A 41 -16.64 22.88 18.01
C GLU A 41 -17.91 22.02 18.03
N SER A 42 -19.09 22.64 17.87
CA SER A 42 -20.37 21.94 17.77
C SER A 42 -20.46 21.03 16.54
N GLU A 43 -20.00 21.51 15.39
CA GLU A 43 -19.94 20.72 14.14
C GLU A 43 -18.97 19.55 14.28
N ARG A 44 -17.79 19.79 14.89
CA ARG A 44 -16.79 18.76 15.16
C ARG A 44 -17.35 17.68 16.09
N LEU A 45 -18.04 18.07 17.16
CA LEU A 45 -18.65 17.12 18.11
C LEU A 45 -19.77 16.32 17.45
N PHE A 46 -20.61 16.96 16.63
CA PHE A 46 -21.68 16.29 15.88
C PHE A 46 -21.11 15.26 14.89
N LEU A 47 -20.11 15.63 14.09
CA LEU A 47 -19.43 14.71 13.19
C LEU A 47 -18.76 13.56 13.95
N LYS A 48 -18.15 13.83 15.10
CA LYS A 48 -17.56 12.77 15.94
C LYS A 48 -18.58 11.71 16.37
N THR A 49 -19.81 12.12 16.70
CA THR A 49 -20.90 11.18 17.04
C THR A 49 -21.29 10.33 15.84
N ILE A 50 -21.52 10.95 14.68
CA ILE A 50 -21.84 10.22 13.43
C ILE A 50 -20.73 9.23 13.08
N ALA A 51 -19.46 9.63 13.21
CA ALA A 51 -18.31 8.76 12.94
C ALA A 51 -18.32 7.51 13.82
N ALA A 52 -18.64 7.66 15.10
CA ALA A 52 -18.67 6.55 16.04
C ALA A 52 -19.79 5.56 15.68
N GLU A 53 -21.00 6.06 15.41
CA GLU A 53 -22.14 5.22 15.02
C GLU A 53 -21.89 4.50 13.68
N ALA A 54 -21.41 5.24 12.68
CA ALA A 54 -21.10 4.68 11.36
C ALA A 54 -19.98 3.64 11.40
N PHE A 55 -18.99 3.80 12.30
CA PHE A 55 -17.92 2.82 12.48
C PHE A 55 -18.46 1.50 13.04
N GLU A 56 -19.30 1.54 14.08
CA GLU A 56 -19.89 0.33 14.66
C GLU A 56 -20.85 -0.36 13.67
N GLN A 57 -21.67 0.40 12.95
CA GLN A 57 -22.53 -0.15 11.90
C GLN A 57 -21.72 -0.80 10.76
N PHE A 58 -20.65 -0.15 10.32
CA PHE A 58 -19.72 -0.72 9.35
C PHE A 58 -19.13 -2.05 9.84
N LEU A 59 -18.61 -2.11 11.07
CA LEU A 59 -18.04 -3.35 11.60
C LEU A 59 -19.08 -4.46 11.67
N SER A 60 -20.30 -4.16 12.13
CA SER A 60 -21.41 -5.11 12.13
C SER A 60 -21.67 -5.65 10.72
N SER A 61 -21.82 -4.77 9.74
CA SER A 61 -22.09 -5.16 8.34
C SER A 61 -20.93 -5.91 7.69
N ALA A 62 -19.68 -5.51 7.93
CA ALA A 62 -18.50 -6.10 7.31
C ALA A 62 -18.16 -7.48 7.91
N MET A 63 -18.46 -7.69 9.19
CA MET A 63 -18.18 -8.95 9.91
C MET A 63 -19.37 -9.90 9.96
N GLU A 64 -20.56 -9.49 9.48
CA GLU A 64 -21.78 -10.31 9.42
C GLU A 64 -21.54 -11.64 8.69
N ARG A 65 -21.99 -12.76 9.26
CA ARG A 65 -21.78 -14.12 8.71
C ARG A 65 -23.05 -14.77 8.19
N SER A 66 -24.13 -14.00 8.03
CA SER A 66 -25.42 -14.49 7.56
C SER A 66 -25.33 -15.31 6.26
N PRO A 67 -26.07 -16.43 6.15
CA PRO A 67 -26.07 -17.30 4.97
C PRO A 67 -26.75 -16.68 3.73
N VAL A 68 -27.32 -15.48 3.85
CA VAL A 68 -28.03 -14.79 2.76
C VAL A 68 -27.09 -14.23 1.67
N TRP A 69 -25.78 -14.23 1.91
CA TRP A 69 -24.80 -13.76 0.94
C TRP A 69 -24.55 -14.80 -0.16
N SER A 70 -24.64 -14.36 -1.42
CA SER A 70 -24.40 -15.19 -2.59
C SER A 70 -22.92 -15.15 -2.99
N LEU A 71 -22.26 -16.31 -3.02
CA LEU A 71 -20.87 -16.43 -3.51
C LEU A 71 -20.82 -16.19 -5.02
N LEU A 72 -20.02 -15.22 -5.45
CA LEU A 72 -19.77 -14.93 -6.88
C LEU A 72 -18.51 -15.61 -7.42
N GLY A 73 -17.64 -16.11 -6.53
CA GLY A 73 -16.38 -16.77 -6.86
C GLY A 73 -15.14 -15.92 -6.56
N ASP A 74 -13.98 -16.35 -7.06
CA ASP A 74 -12.69 -15.71 -6.81
C ASP A 74 -12.25 -14.79 -7.95
N PHE A 75 -11.82 -13.58 -7.60
CA PHE A 75 -11.36 -12.54 -8.53
C PHE A 75 -10.09 -11.89 -7.97
N ASN A 76 -8.97 -11.98 -8.69
CA ASN A 76 -7.65 -11.50 -8.22
C ASN A 76 -7.26 -12.05 -6.83
N HIS A 77 -7.50 -13.33 -6.58
CA HIS A 77 -7.29 -13.99 -5.28
C HIS A 77 -8.17 -13.46 -4.13
N VAL A 78 -9.27 -12.77 -4.48
CA VAL A 78 -10.28 -12.29 -3.54
C VAL A 78 -11.57 -13.08 -3.75
N THR A 79 -12.08 -13.69 -2.69
CA THR A 79 -13.40 -14.31 -2.71
C THR A 79 -14.46 -13.22 -2.60
N VAL A 80 -15.38 -13.16 -3.58
CA VAL A 80 -16.36 -12.09 -3.70
C VAL A 80 -17.78 -12.60 -3.45
N TYR A 81 -18.56 -11.82 -2.70
CA TYR A 81 -19.94 -12.09 -2.35
C TYR A 81 -20.86 -10.91 -2.71
N GLU A 82 -22.09 -11.22 -3.10
CA GLU A 82 -23.20 -10.28 -3.28
C GLU A 82 -24.21 -10.46 -2.15
N GLY A 83 -24.57 -9.36 -1.48
CA GLY A 83 -25.58 -9.35 -0.42
C GLY A 83 -27.00 -9.12 -0.96
N PRO A 84 -28.03 -9.26 -0.12
CA PRO A 84 -29.38 -8.89 -0.50
C PRO A 84 -29.48 -7.37 -0.71
N ALA A 85 -30.35 -6.94 -1.64
CA ALA A 85 -30.66 -5.52 -1.79
C ALA A 85 -31.20 -4.94 -0.47
N LEU A 86 -30.83 -3.70 -0.16
CA LEU A 86 -31.27 -3.07 1.10
C LEU A 86 -32.78 -2.77 1.04
N PRO A 87 -33.57 -3.16 2.07
CA PRO A 87 -35.03 -2.98 2.04
C PRO A 87 -35.48 -1.52 1.85
N SER A 88 -34.73 -0.57 2.40
CA SER A 88 -35.02 0.86 2.31
C SER A 88 -34.37 1.56 1.12
N GLU A 89 -33.46 0.89 0.39
CA GLU A 89 -32.65 1.47 -0.68
C GLU A 89 -32.38 0.40 -1.75
N ASP A 90 -33.40 0.10 -2.57
CA ASP A 90 -33.36 -0.94 -3.61
C ASP A 90 -32.25 -0.75 -4.66
N ARG A 91 -31.76 0.49 -4.81
CA ARG A 91 -30.63 0.84 -5.69
C ARG A 91 -29.26 0.46 -5.12
N ILE A 92 -29.21 -0.01 -3.87
CA ILE A 92 -27.98 -0.41 -3.19
C ILE A 92 -28.00 -1.92 -2.99
N VAL A 93 -27.08 -2.59 -3.67
CA VAL A 93 -26.75 -3.99 -3.42
C VAL A 93 -25.36 -4.03 -2.76
N PRO A 94 -25.23 -4.57 -1.54
CA PRO A 94 -23.96 -4.73 -0.85
C PRO A 94 -23.03 -5.72 -1.56
N TYR A 95 -21.75 -5.41 -1.60
CA TYR A 95 -20.71 -6.32 -2.08
C TYR A 95 -19.62 -6.50 -1.03
N ARG A 96 -19.08 -7.71 -0.97
CA ARG A 96 -17.97 -8.04 -0.07
C ARG A 96 -16.85 -8.74 -0.81
N GLY A 97 -15.60 -8.36 -0.51
CA GLY A 97 -14.40 -9.09 -0.89
C GLY A 97 -13.70 -9.61 0.37
N SER A 98 -13.16 -10.83 0.33
CA SER A 98 -12.39 -11.40 1.44
C SER A 98 -11.14 -12.11 0.92
N LEU A 99 -10.02 -11.95 1.63
CA LEU A 99 -8.80 -12.71 1.37
C LEU A 99 -7.91 -12.79 2.62
N SER A 100 -7.00 -13.76 2.64
CA SER A 100 -5.91 -13.82 3.61
C SER A 100 -4.59 -13.44 2.93
N LEU A 101 -3.81 -12.54 3.53
CA LEU A 101 -2.53 -12.09 2.98
C LEU A 101 -1.40 -12.14 4.01
N ASN A 102 -0.18 -12.29 3.51
CA ASN A 102 1.04 -12.19 4.33
C ASN A 102 1.40 -10.71 4.55
N GLY A 103 1.24 -10.22 5.77
CA GLY A 103 1.37 -8.82 6.13
C GLY A 103 1.23 -8.58 7.62
N SER A 104 1.60 -7.38 8.05
CA SER A 104 1.34 -6.86 9.39
C SER A 104 0.38 -5.68 9.34
N LEU A 105 -0.29 -5.39 10.46
CA LEU A 105 -1.12 -4.17 10.57
C LEU A 105 -0.29 -2.90 10.34
N ASP A 106 0.99 -2.91 10.70
CA ASP A 106 1.90 -1.80 10.49
C ASP A 106 2.10 -1.50 8.99
N GLU A 107 2.34 -2.54 8.18
CA GLU A 107 2.50 -2.41 6.72
C GLU A 107 1.23 -1.90 6.04
N VAL A 108 0.05 -2.47 6.36
CA VAL A 108 -1.21 -2.05 5.74
C VAL A 108 -1.66 -0.66 6.18
N ARG A 109 -1.30 -0.21 7.39
CA ARG A 109 -1.55 1.16 7.85
C ARG A 109 -0.68 2.15 7.10
N ALA A 110 0.61 1.87 6.94
CA ALA A 110 1.53 2.81 6.32
C ALA A 110 1.21 3.12 4.84
N MET A 111 1.15 2.09 3.99
CA MET A 111 -0.13 1.60 3.50
C MET A 111 -1.23 2.59 3.07
N LEU A 112 -2.36 2.41 3.75
CA LEU A 112 -3.68 2.86 3.37
C LEU A 112 -4.18 4.06 4.19
N SER A 113 -3.43 4.50 5.20
CA SER A 113 -3.91 5.57 6.10
C SER A 113 -4.18 6.88 5.34
N ASN A 114 -3.38 7.22 4.32
CA ASN A 114 -3.65 8.37 3.46
C ASN A 114 -3.92 9.67 4.23
N LEU A 115 -3.17 9.91 5.31
CA LEU A 115 -3.35 11.03 6.24
C LEU A 115 -2.46 12.24 5.90
N THR A 116 -1.48 12.05 5.02
CA THR A 116 -0.55 13.10 4.56
C THR A 116 -0.64 13.25 3.05
N SER A 117 -0.30 14.44 2.54
CA SER A 117 -0.29 14.73 1.10
C SER A 117 0.52 13.72 0.30
N ASP A 118 1.65 13.26 0.83
CA ASP A 118 2.48 12.31 0.10
C ASP A 118 1.92 10.88 0.11
N GLN A 119 1.25 10.45 1.19
CA GLN A 119 0.56 9.16 1.21
C GLN A 119 -0.58 9.18 0.18
N MET A 120 -1.37 10.26 0.17
CA MET A 120 -2.43 10.43 -0.83
C MET A 120 -1.85 10.44 -2.26
N ALA A 121 -0.74 11.13 -2.48
CA ALA A 121 -0.05 11.15 -3.78
C ALA A 121 0.48 9.77 -4.18
N PHE A 122 1.01 9.00 -3.22
CA PHE A 122 1.42 7.62 -3.43
C PHE A 122 0.24 6.78 -3.92
N THR A 123 -0.89 6.78 -3.20
CA THR A 123 -2.06 5.98 -3.55
C THR A 123 -2.59 6.36 -4.93
N GLN A 124 -2.67 7.67 -5.21
CA GLN A 124 -3.02 8.18 -6.52
C GLN A 124 -2.06 7.67 -7.59
N GLN A 125 -0.75 7.74 -7.42
CA GLN A 125 0.19 7.34 -8.47
C GLN A 125 0.09 5.84 -8.82
N HIS A 126 -0.16 4.99 -7.84
CA HIS A 126 -0.26 3.54 -8.05
C HIS A 126 -1.62 3.13 -8.63
N HIS A 127 -2.70 3.86 -8.31
CA HIS A 127 -4.07 3.62 -8.78
C HIS A 127 -4.57 2.17 -8.61
N ASN A 128 -3.97 1.38 -7.70
CA ASN A 128 -4.32 -0.03 -7.49
C ASN A 128 -5.69 -0.21 -6.81
N ASP A 129 -6.09 0.76 -5.99
CA ASP A 129 -7.41 0.87 -5.36
C ASP A 129 -8.44 1.61 -6.26
N GLY A 130 -7.97 2.08 -7.44
CA GLY A 130 -8.60 2.99 -8.38
C GLY A 130 -9.41 4.12 -7.76
N VAL A 131 -8.85 4.68 -6.70
CA VAL A 131 -9.02 6.07 -6.36
C VAL A 131 -8.22 6.90 -7.35
N LEU A 132 -8.87 7.88 -7.97
CA LEU A 132 -8.26 8.79 -8.95
C LEU A 132 -7.70 10.05 -8.28
N ASP A 133 -8.40 10.54 -7.26
CA ASP A 133 -7.98 11.69 -6.47
C ASP A 133 -8.61 11.63 -5.08
N MET A 134 -7.99 12.32 -4.11
CA MET A 134 -8.49 12.46 -2.75
C MET A 134 -7.89 13.70 -2.06
N ALA A 135 -8.62 14.24 -1.11
CA ALA A 135 -8.20 15.33 -0.24
C ALA A 135 -8.85 15.21 1.14
N ILE A 136 -8.09 15.52 2.20
CA ILE A 136 -8.68 15.72 3.53
C ILE A 136 -9.17 17.16 3.61
N LEU A 137 -10.45 17.33 3.93
CA LEU A 137 -11.08 18.65 4.09
C LEU A 137 -11.03 19.09 5.55
N HIS A 138 -11.24 18.16 6.49
CA HIS A 138 -11.22 18.45 7.93
C HIS A 138 -10.66 17.28 8.73
N HIS A 139 -9.93 17.60 9.79
CA HIS A 139 -9.59 16.66 10.85
C HIS A 139 -10.60 16.80 11.99
N VAL A 140 -11.36 15.72 12.26
CA VAL A 140 -12.43 15.71 13.28
C VAL A 140 -11.91 15.15 14.60
N VAL A 141 -11.12 14.07 14.53
CA VAL A 141 -10.43 13.47 15.68
C VAL A 141 -9.00 13.16 15.28
N GLU A 142 -8.06 13.64 16.10
CA GLU A 142 -6.64 13.33 16.01
C GLU A 142 -6.25 12.21 16.98
N PRO A 143 -5.12 11.51 16.73
CA PRO A 143 -4.57 10.53 17.66
C PRO A 143 -4.38 11.05 19.06
N SER A 144 -4.49 10.16 20.03
CA SER A 144 -4.14 10.43 21.41
C SER A 144 -3.18 9.38 21.95
N LEU A 145 -2.58 9.62 23.10
CA LEU A 145 -1.74 8.62 23.77
C LEU A 145 -2.49 7.31 24.09
N ARG A 146 -3.82 7.38 24.26
CA ARG A 146 -4.66 6.20 24.54
C ARG A 146 -5.05 5.45 23.28
N ASP A 147 -5.38 6.21 22.23
CA ASP A 147 -5.79 5.70 20.93
C ASP A 147 -4.86 6.30 19.85
N PRO A 148 -3.61 5.81 19.71
CA PRO A 148 -2.62 6.40 18.79
C PRO A 148 -2.97 6.18 17.31
N PHE A 149 -3.83 5.20 17.04
CA PHE A 149 -4.21 4.82 15.68
C PHE A 149 -5.68 5.12 15.39
N ARG A 150 -6.25 6.08 16.12
CA ARG A 150 -7.61 6.56 15.90
C ARG A 150 -7.56 7.92 15.21
N HIS A 151 -8.09 7.94 13.99
CA HIS A 151 -8.27 9.15 13.21
C HIS A 151 -9.72 9.23 12.74
N VAL A 152 -10.28 10.43 12.74
CA VAL A 152 -11.54 10.73 12.06
C VAL A 152 -11.34 11.94 11.18
N VAL A 153 -11.58 11.80 9.88
CA VAL A 153 -11.40 12.88 8.91
C VAL A 153 -12.62 13.01 8.01
N VAL A 154 -12.89 14.23 7.54
CA VAL A 154 -13.73 14.45 6.37
C VAL A 154 -12.84 14.36 5.15
N ARG A 155 -13.03 13.34 4.33
CA ARG A 155 -12.28 13.10 3.09
C ARG A 155 -13.19 13.26 1.88
N TRP A 156 -12.71 14.00 0.90
CA TRP A 156 -13.20 13.89 -0.47
C TRP A 156 -12.37 12.88 -1.24
N LEU A 157 -13.01 12.01 -2.03
CA LEU A 157 -12.31 11.06 -2.90
C LEU A 157 -13.09 10.79 -4.20
N VAL A 158 -12.37 10.41 -5.25
CA VAL A 158 -12.93 10.08 -6.56
C VAL A 158 -12.64 8.64 -6.91
N LEU A 159 -13.69 7.84 -7.11
CA LEU A 159 -13.58 6.47 -7.60
C LEU A 159 -13.72 6.42 -9.12
N GLU A 160 -12.81 5.67 -9.73
CA GLU A 160 -12.85 5.36 -11.15
C GLU A 160 -14.15 4.63 -11.52
N CYS A 161 -14.71 4.99 -12.68
CA CYS A 161 -15.81 4.29 -13.32
C CYS A 161 -15.46 4.06 -14.80
N PRO A 162 -15.92 2.96 -15.41
CA PRO A 162 -15.64 2.67 -16.81
C PRO A 162 -16.30 3.71 -17.72
N LYS A 163 -15.57 4.17 -18.74
CA LYS A 163 -16.12 5.03 -19.79
C LYS A 163 -17.28 4.32 -20.52
N PRO A 164 -18.33 5.04 -20.96
CA PRO A 164 -18.46 6.50 -20.98
C PRO A 164 -19.02 7.11 -19.68
N LEU A 165 -19.15 6.35 -18.59
CA LEU A 165 -19.67 6.90 -17.33
C LEU A 165 -18.70 7.91 -16.72
N SER A 166 -19.26 9.00 -16.19
CA SER A 166 -18.54 9.89 -15.27
C SER A 166 -18.03 9.12 -14.06
N HIS A 167 -16.85 9.52 -13.57
CA HIS A 167 -16.32 9.06 -12.30
C HIS A 167 -17.20 9.54 -11.15
N ARG A 168 -17.13 8.88 -9.99
CA ARG A 168 -17.94 9.24 -8.82
C ARG A 168 -17.07 9.89 -7.78
N ASP A 169 -17.48 11.06 -7.31
CA ASP A 169 -16.89 11.67 -6.14
C ASP A 169 -17.73 11.40 -4.89
N PHE A 170 -17.08 11.39 -3.74
CA PHE A 170 -17.69 11.15 -2.45
C PHE A 170 -17.12 12.12 -1.42
N CYS A 171 -17.98 12.62 -0.54
CA CYS A 171 -17.60 13.33 0.68
C CYS A 171 -17.90 12.40 1.85
N VAL A 172 -16.87 11.81 2.44
CA VAL A 172 -17.02 10.80 3.49
C VAL A 172 -16.42 11.27 4.80
N LEU A 173 -17.09 10.92 5.89
CA LEU A 173 -16.50 10.82 7.20
C LEU A 173 -15.80 9.46 7.27
N GLU A 174 -14.47 9.49 7.37
CA GLU A 174 -13.66 8.29 7.45
C GLU A 174 -13.09 8.13 8.85
N THR A 175 -13.37 6.98 9.47
CA THR A 175 -12.80 6.58 10.75
C THR A 175 -11.78 5.48 10.54
N GLN A 176 -10.53 5.73 10.93
CA GLN A 176 -9.49 4.72 11.02
C GLN A 176 -9.27 4.41 12.49
N LYS A 177 -9.34 3.13 12.88
CA LYS A 177 -9.23 2.75 14.29
C LYS A 177 -8.67 1.35 14.45
N GLU A 178 -7.75 1.20 15.41
CA GLU A 178 -7.25 -0.08 15.88
C GLU A 178 -7.95 -0.50 17.18
N TRP A 179 -8.15 -1.79 17.38
CA TRP A 179 -8.61 -2.38 18.62
C TRP A 179 -8.06 -3.79 18.81
N LEU A 180 -8.30 -4.37 19.98
CA LEU A 180 -7.94 -5.76 20.29
C LEU A 180 -9.16 -6.67 20.14
N LEU A 181 -8.96 -7.78 19.43
CA LEU A 181 -9.92 -8.88 19.34
C LEU A 181 -9.94 -9.68 20.64
N PRO A 182 -11.03 -10.45 20.88
CA PRO A 182 -11.01 -11.51 21.88
C PRO A 182 -9.80 -12.44 21.66
N GLY A 183 -8.93 -12.54 22.67
CA GLY A 183 -7.66 -13.26 22.59
C GLY A 183 -6.41 -12.40 22.35
N GLY A 184 -6.54 -11.06 22.34
CA GLY A 184 -5.40 -10.14 22.38
C GLY A 184 -4.72 -9.86 21.04
N ARG A 185 -5.21 -10.46 19.94
CA ARG A 185 -4.80 -10.14 18.57
C ARG A 185 -5.31 -8.77 18.16
N ARG A 186 -4.60 -8.07 17.30
CA ARG A 186 -4.99 -6.73 16.84
C ARG A 186 -5.92 -6.79 15.64
N ALA A 187 -6.74 -5.75 15.52
CA ALA A 187 -7.57 -5.48 14.36
C ALA A 187 -7.51 -3.99 14.04
N TRP A 188 -7.56 -3.66 12.75
CA TRP A 188 -7.61 -2.27 12.28
C TRP A 188 -8.63 -2.15 11.16
N ALA A 189 -9.38 -1.04 11.15
CA ALA A 189 -10.40 -0.79 10.16
C ALA A 189 -10.38 0.65 9.66
N ILE A 190 -10.81 0.79 8.41
CA ILE A 190 -11.13 2.06 7.75
C ILE A 190 -12.62 2.02 7.43
N ALA A 191 -13.44 2.77 8.14
CA ALA A 191 -14.87 2.89 7.89
C ALA A 191 -15.17 4.22 7.19
N GLN A 192 -16.00 4.21 6.16
CA GLN A 192 -16.36 5.36 5.33
C GLN A 192 -17.89 5.50 5.27
N HIS A 193 -18.36 6.69 5.61
CA HIS A 193 -19.78 7.04 5.57
C HIS A 193 -19.97 8.42 4.95
N SER A 194 -20.83 8.54 3.94
CA SER A 194 -21.04 9.82 3.25
C SER A 194 -21.74 10.85 4.11
N VAL A 195 -21.23 12.08 4.08
CA VAL A 195 -21.79 13.25 4.77
C VAL A 195 -21.95 14.41 3.79
N THR A 196 -22.89 15.30 4.08
CA THR A 196 -23.11 16.52 3.30
C THR A 196 -22.54 17.71 4.06
N LEU A 197 -21.56 18.39 3.48
CA LEU A 197 -20.92 19.57 4.06
C LEU A 197 -20.77 20.69 3.02
N PRO A 198 -20.96 21.96 3.42
CA PRO A 198 -20.77 23.10 2.51
C PRO A 198 -19.36 23.18 1.91
N THR A 199 -18.35 22.68 2.61
CA THR A 199 -16.95 22.63 2.12
C THR A 199 -16.74 21.63 0.99
N CYS A 200 -17.71 20.75 0.71
CA CYS A 200 -17.67 19.78 -0.38
C CYS A 200 -18.95 19.84 -1.24
N PRO A 201 -19.18 20.94 -1.98
CA PRO A 201 -20.35 21.09 -2.83
C PRO A 201 -20.34 20.09 -3.99
N ASP A 202 -21.43 20.01 -4.76
CA ASP A 202 -21.46 19.22 -6.00
C ASP A 202 -20.42 19.77 -6.99
N LEU A 203 -19.58 18.88 -7.53
CA LEU A 203 -18.47 19.23 -8.43
C LEU A 203 -18.72 18.81 -9.89
N LYS A 204 -19.96 18.47 -10.25
CA LYS A 204 -20.31 18.00 -11.59
C LYS A 204 -19.93 18.99 -12.71
N SER A 205 -20.15 20.28 -12.50
CA SER A 205 -19.79 21.32 -13.49
C SER A 205 -18.28 21.50 -13.66
N ASN A 206 -17.50 21.26 -12.59
CA ASN A 206 -16.08 21.59 -12.56
C ASN A 206 -15.19 20.40 -12.92
N LEU A 207 -15.56 19.20 -12.45
CA LEU A 207 -14.75 17.98 -12.57
C LEU A 207 -15.41 16.89 -13.43
N LEU A 208 -16.63 17.12 -13.93
CA LEU A 208 -17.43 16.14 -14.69
C LEU A 208 -17.65 14.81 -13.94
N VAL A 209 -17.64 14.88 -12.61
CA VAL A 209 -17.93 13.77 -11.69
C VAL A 209 -19.40 13.76 -11.28
N VAL A 210 -19.88 12.62 -10.77
CA VAL A 210 -21.22 12.49 -10.19
C VAL A 210 -21.08 12.18 -8.70
N ARG A 211 -21.74 12.97 -7.84
CA ARG A 211 -21.74 12.73 -6.39
C ARG A 211 -22.44 11.41 -6.07
N GLY A 212 -21.69 10.43 -5.61
CA GLY A 212 -22.23 9.19 -5.05
C GLY A 212 -22.46 9.30 -3.53
N SER A 213 -23.01 8.25 -2.94
CA SER A 213 -23.06 8.09 -1.49
C SER A 213 -22.63 6.67 -1.09
N MET A 214 -21.88 6.57 0.00
CA MET A 214 -21.35 5.33 0.59
C MET A 214 -21.88 5.19 2.01
N TYR A 215 -22.35 4.00 2.35
CA TYR A 215 -22.83 3.63 3.68
C TYR A 215 -22.17 2.32 4.09
N ASN A 216 -21.96 2.12 5.40
CA ASN A 216 -21.37 0.90 5.96
C ASN A 216 -20.19 0.36 5.12
N SER A 217 -19.33 1.23 4.57
CA SER A 217 -18.35 0.84 3.56
C SER A 217 -16.94 0.98 4.10
N GLY A 218 -16.01 0.15 3.65
CA GLY A 218 -14.65 0.21 4.17
C GLY A 218 -13.84 -1.07 4.06
N LEU A 219 -12.77 -1.11 4.86
CA LEU A 219 -11.85 -2.24 4.98
C LEU A 219 -11.68 -2.63 6.45
N VAL A 220 -11.62 -3.94 6.72
CA VAL A 220 -11.28 -4.51 8.03
C VAL A 220 -10.09 -5.45 7.85
N PHE A 221 -9.07 -5.28 8.70
CA PHE A 221 -7.86 -6.09 8.77
C PHE A 221 -7.79 -6.75 10.15
N LEU A 222 -7.71 -8.08 10.18
CA LEU A 222 -7.68 -8.87 11.41
C LEU A 222 -6.41 -9.70 11.43
N GLU A 223 -5.64 -9.64 12.51
CA GLU A 223 -4.56 -10.62 12.72
C GLU A 223 -5.16 -12.03 12.86
N SER A 224 -4.65 -12.97 12.08
CA SER A 224 -5.06 -14.38 12.19
C SER A 224 -4.34 -15.07 13.35
N ASP A 225 -4.66 -16.35 13.55
CA ASP A 225 -3.92 -17.25 14.44
C ASP A 225 -2.54 -17.64 13.87
N VAL A 226 -2.32 -17.42 12.57
CA VAL A 226 -1.01 -17.59 11.91
C VAL A 226 -0.23 -16.28 11.97
N PRO A 227 0.96 -16.25 12.62
CA PRO A 227 1.78 -15.05 12.68
C PRO A 227 2.14 -14.49 11.30
N GLY A 228 1.99 -13.18 11.12
CA GLY A 228 2.29 -12.50 9.86
C GLY A 228 1.22 -12.70 8.77
N VAL A 229 0.05 -13.24 9.12
CA VAL A 229 -1.10 -13.38 8.22
C VAL A 229 -2.26 -12.53 8.70
N LEU A 230 -2.80 -11.71 7.81
CA LEU A 230 -4.00 -10.90 8.02
C LEU A 230 -5.19 -11.50 7.26
N ASN A 231 -6.35 -11.56 7.90
CA ASN A 231 -7.63 -11.72 7.23
C ASN A 231 -8.18 -10.34 6.90
N VAL A 232 -8.51 -10.12 5.63
CA VAL A 232 -8.93 -8.81 5.12
C VAL A 232 -10.33 -8.92 4.53
N HIS A 233 -11.21 -8.00 4.94
CA HIS A 233 -12.57 -7.89 4.44
C HIS A 233 -12.80 -6.48 3.88
N SER A 234 -13.20 -6.40 2.61
CA SER A 234 -13.75 -5.19 2.00
C SER A 234 -15.26 -5.31 1.96
N HIS A 235 -15.97 -4.28 2.38
CA HIS A 235 -17.43 -4.22 2.31
C HIS A 235 -17.85 -2.89 1.71
N MET A 236 -18.80 -2.90 0.77
CA MET A 236 -19.24 -1.71 0.05
C MET A 236 -20.76 -1.71 -0.14
N GLU A 237 -21.40 -0.64 0.33
CA GLU A 237 -22.80 -0.30 0.08
C GLU A 237 -22.82 1.12 -0.52
N ILE A 238 -22.81 1.19 -1.85
CA ILE A 238 -22.58 2.44 -2.58
C ILE A 238 -23.76 2.73 -3.50
N ASN A 239 -24.36 3.90 -3.36
CA ASN A 239 -25.25 4.45 -4.37
C ASN A 239 -24.43 5.31 -5.36
N LEU A 240 -24.16 4.77 -6.54
CA LEU A 240 -23.37 5.46 -7.58
C LEU A 240 -24.12 6.63 -8.26
N LYS A 241 -25.41 6.80 -7.95
CA LYS A 241 -26.37 7.76 -8.53
C LYS A 241 -26.43 7.72 -10.07
N GLY A 242 -27.45 8.38 -10.61
CA GLY A 242 -27.75 8.36 -12.05
C GLY A 242 -28.45 7.09 -12.53
N ALA A 243 -28.78 7.05 -13.82
CA ALA A 243 -29.41 5.89 -14.45
C ALA A 243 -28.32 4.88 -14.87
N MET A 244 -28.11 3.86 -14.04
CA MET A 244 -27.14 2.79 -14.31
C MET A 244 -27.86 1.44 -14.44
N PRO A 245 -27.62 0.69 -15.53
CA PRO A 245 -28.07 -0.69 -15.62
C PRO A 245 -27.50 -1.55 -14.49
N SER A 246 -28.32 -2.44 -13.91
CA SER A 246 -27.91 -3.29 -12.79
C SER A 246 -26.63 -4.09 -13.07
N TRP A 247 -26.51 -4.72 -14.24
CA TRP A 247 -25.31 -5.50 -14.61
C TRP A 247 -24.01 -4.68 -14.55
N LEU A 248 -24.09 -3.38 -14.88
CA LEU A 248 -22.95 -2.46 -14.86
C LEU A 248 -22.62 -2.02 -13.43
N TYR A 249 -23.63 -1.74 -12.62
CA TYR A 249 -23.47 -1.51 -11.18
C TYR A 249 -22.75 -2.69 -10.52
N LYS A 250 -23.24 -3.91 -10.76
CA LYS A 250 -22.66 -5.15 -10.23
C LYS A 250 -21.20 -5.31 -10.64
N SER A 251 -20.88 -5.05 -11.91
CA SER A 251 -19.52 -5.13 -12.43
C SER A 251 -18.57 -4.12 -11.79
N ILE A 252 -19.03 -2.89 -11.54
CA ILE A 252 -18.24 -1.83 -10.89
C ILE A 252 -17.94 -2.20 -9.44
N LEU A 253 -18.97 -2.54 -8.66
CA LEU A 253 -18.83 -2.87 -7.23
C LEU A 253 -17.96 -4.11 -7.03
N LYS A 254 -18.20 -5.17 -7.81
CA LYS A 254 -17.36 -6.37 -7.84
C LYS A 254 -15.90 -6.03 -8.11
N ARG A 255 -15.61 -5.18 -9.10
CA ARG A 255 -14.24 -4.75 -9.40
C ARG A 255 -13.61 -4.03 -8.22
N HIS A 256 -14.33 -3.11 -7.56
CA HIS A 256 -13.83 -2.35 -6.41
C HIS A 256 -13.53 -3.24 -5.21
N VAL A 257 -14.44 -4.14 -4.80
CA VAL A 257 -14.19 -5.03 -3.66
C VAL A 257 -13.09 -6.06 -3.93
N SER A 258 -12.78 -6.37 -5.19
CA SER A 258 -11.62 -7.23 -5.54
C SER A 258 -10.27 -6.50 -5.51
N ARG A 259 -10.23 -5.17 -5.33
CA ARG A 259 -8.95 -4.42 -5.34
C ARG A 259 -8.08 -4.68 -4.11
N ILE A 260 -8.64 -5.21 -3.03
CA ILE A 260 -7.85 -5.66 -1.88
C ILE A 260 -6.82 -6.75 -2.26
N GLY A 261 -6.98 -7.44 -3.39
CA GLY A 261 -5.96 -8.36 -3.93
C GLY A 261 -4.62 -7.69 -4.28
N TYR A 262 -4.60 -6.38 -4.57
CA TYR A 262 -3.36 -5.64 -4.85
C TYR A 262 -2.57 -5.26 -3.60
N ILE A 263 -3.15 -5.42 -2.40
CA ILE A 263 -2.47 -5.11 -1.14
C ILE A 263 -1.22 -5.99 -0.99
N ALA A 264 -1.35 -7.28 -1.27
CA ALA A 264 -0.23 -8.22 -1.12
C ALA A 264 0.95 -7.90 -2.04
N SER A 265 0.69 -7.54 -3.31
CA SER A 265 1.75 -7.13 -4.25
C SER A 265 2.41 -5.82 -3.82
N THR A 266 1.63 -4.86 -3.33
CA THR A 266 2.15 -3.56 -2.88
C THR A 266 3.02 -3.72 -1.61
N ILE A 267 2.59 -4.56 -0.66
CA ILE A 267 3.43 -4.94 0.50
C ILE A 267 4.73 -5.60 0.05
N HIS A 268 4.65 -6.51 -0.93
CA HIS A 268 5.85 -7.16 -1.47
C HIS A 268 6.82 -6.16 -2.10
N GLU A 269 6.31 -5.20 -2.88
CA GLU A 269 7.10 -4.11 -3.45
C GLU A 269 7.77 -3.25 -2.37
N PHE A 270 7.06 -2.94 -1.27
CA PHE A 270 7.65 -2.23 -0.13
C PHE A 270 8.78 -3.03 0.53
N ARG A 271 8.58 -4.32 0.78
CA ARG A 271 9.63 -5.19 1.35
C ARG A 271 10.85 -5.27 0.46
N LEU A 272 10.66 -5.39 -0.86
CA LEU A 272 11.76 -5.39 -1.82
C LEU A 272 12.52 -4.07 -1.80
N ALA A 273 11.79 -2.95 -1.74
CA ALA A 273 12.41 -1.64 -1.67
C ALA A 273 13.20 -1.45 -0.37
N GLU A 274 12.67 -1.88 0.77
CA GLU A 274 13.37 -1.87 2.06
C GLU A 274 14.61 -2.77 2.03
N CYS A 275 14.52 -3.96 1.45
CA CYS A 275 15.68 -4.83 1.24
C CYS A 275 16.75 -4.09 0.44
N VAL A 276 16.42 -3.46 -0.68
CA VAL A 276 17.37 -2.71 -1.51
C VAL A 276 17.93 -1.47 -0.78
N GLN A 277 17.17 -0.85 0.12
CA GLN A 277 17.61 0.30 0.94
C GLN A 277 18.53 -0.11 2.10
N SER A 278 18.26 -1.26 2.73
CA SER A 278 18.97 -1.75 3.91
C SER A 278 20.41 -2.19 3.62
N TYR A 279 20.75 -2.45 2.35
CA TYR A 279 22.12 -2.67 1.94
C TYR A 279 22.71 -1.37 1.39
N PHE A 280 23.69 -0.81 2.10
CA PHE A 280 24.81 -0.19 1.39
C PHE A 280 25.46 -1.31 0.58
N VAL A 281 24.96 -1.53 -0.64
CA VAL A 281 25.50 -2.54 -1.53
C VAL A 281 26.88 -2.07 -1.93
N VAL A 282 27.90 -2.63 -1.27
CA VAL A 282 29.30 -2.34 -1.59
C VAL A 282 29.54 -2.84 -3.01
N MET A 283 29.64 -1.90 -3.94
CA MET A 283 29.91 -2.21 -5.32
C MET A 283 31.33 -2.72 -5.44
N VAL A 284 31.48 -3.99 -5.79
CA VAL A 284 32.80 -4.57 -6.01
C VAL A 284 33.45 -3.83 -7.18
N PRO A 285 34.63 -3.22 -7.02
CA PRO A 285 35.30 -2.53 -8.10
C PRO A 285 35.46 -3.45 -9.31
N LEU A 286 35.07 -2.96 -10.49
CA LEU A 286 35.10 -3.75 -11.72
C LEU A 286 36.47 -4.37 -12.01
N ARG A 287 37.56 -3.71 -11.58
CA ARG A 287 38.93 -4.20 -11.74
C ARG A 287 39.23 -5.46 -10.93
N ASP A 288 38.56 -5.67 -9.79
CA ASP A 288 38.85 -6.74 -8.84
C ASP A 288 38.28 -8.11 -9.29
N ARG A 289 37.43 -8.11 -10.32
CA ARG A 289 36.82 -9.34 -10.86
C ARG A 289 37.35 -9.65 -12.25
N THR A 290 37.95 -10.82 -12.41
CA THR A 290 38.47 -11.32 -13.70
C THR A 290 37.45 -12.19 -14.44
N HIS A 291 36.42 -12.71 -13.76
CA HIS A 291 35.39 -13.59 -14.31
C HIS A 291 33.99 -13.12 -13.89
N CYS A 292 32.99 -13.41 -14.73
CA CYS A 292 31.58 -13.16 -14.40
C CYS A 292 31.14 -14.00 -13.21
N THR A 293 30.50 -13.39 -12.21
CA THR A 293 30.04 -14.08 -10.99
C THR A 293 29.06 -15.21 -11.29
N GLN A 294 28.21 -15.08 -12.32
CA GLN A 294 27.24 -16.12 -12.68
C GLN A 294 27.82 -17.21 -13.59
N CYS A 295 28.34 -16.83 -14.76
CA CYS A 295 28.73 -17.81 -15.77
C CYS A 295 30.21 -18.20 -15.69
N LEU A 296 30.97 -17.63 -14.75
CA LEU A 296 32.40 -17.87 -14.51
C LEU A 296 33.32 -17.63 -15.71
N LYS A 297 32.81 -17.03 -16.80
CA LYS A 297 33.59 -16.74 -18.01
C LYS A 297 34.46 -15.49 -17.79
N ARG A 298 35.71 -15.57 -18.26
CA ARG A 298 36.68 -14.48 -18.14
C ARG A 298 36.20 -13.23 -18.87
N PHE A 299 36.40 -12.07 -18.24
CA PHE A 299 36.15 -10.79 -18.86
C PHE A 299 37.28 -10.42 -19.83
N HIS A 300 36.88 -9.76 -20.91
CA HIS A 300 37.73 -9.24 -21.99
C HIS A 300 36.95 -8.14 -22.72
N THR A 301 37.55 -7.48 -23.71
CA THR A 301 36.94 -6.33 -24.42
C THR A 301 35.52 -6.57 -24.94
N LEU A 302 35.19 -7.78 -25.40
CA LEU A 302 33.86 -8.15 -25.91
C LEU A 302 32.88 -8.65 -24.82
N ARG A 303 33.35 -8.81 -23.58
CA ARG A 303 32.54 -9.22 -22.42
C ARG A 303 32.70 -8.14 -21.35
N ARG A 304 31.93 -7.06 -21.51
CA ARG A 304 31.90 -5.93 -20.59
C ARG A 304 31.43 -6.38 -19.20
N LYS A 305 31.98 -5.70 -18.19
CA LYS A 305 31.69 -5.91 -16.78
C LYS A 305 30.55 -4.99 -16.34
N TRP A 306 29.64 -5.50 -15.52
CA TRP A 306 28.48 -4.78 -15.00
C TRP A 306 28.28 -5.11 -13.53
N ASN A 307 28.14 -4.12 -12.66
CA ASN A 307 27.76 -4.38 -11.28
C ASN A 307 26.25 -4.62 -11.16
N CYS A 308 25.86 -5.64 -10.39
CA CYS A 308 24.46 -5.82 -9.98
C CYS A 308 24.08 -4.78 -8.92
N ARG A 309 22.95 -4.10 -9.08
CA ARG A 309 22.46 -3.10 -8.11
C ARG A 309 21.88 -3.73 -6.82
N THR A 310 21.61 -5.02 -6.83
CA THR A 310 21.03 -5.75 -5.69
C THR A 310 22.10 -6.37 -4.79
N CYS A 311 23.18 -6.91 -5.36
CA CYS A 311 24.22 -7.61 -4.59
C CYS A 311 25.64 -7.05 -4.74
N GLY A 312 25.86 -6.07 -5.63
CA GLY A 312 27.16 -5.37 -5.77
C GLY A 312 28.22 -6.10 -6.58
N GLU A 313 28.03 -7.40 -6.83
CA GLU A 313 28.97 -8.24 -7.59
C GLU A 313 28.99 -7.94 -9.09
N VAL A 314 30.05 -8.44 -9.76
CA VAL A 314 30.32 -8.14 -11.17
C VAL A 314 29.87 -9.29 -12.09
N PHE A 315 29.02 -8.96 -13.06
CA PHE A 315 28.43 -9.87 -14.04
C PHE A 315 28.76 -9.43 -15.48
N CYS A 316 28.52 -10.31 -16.45
CA CYS A 316 28.57 -9.95 -17.87
C CYS A 316 27.19 -9.58 -18.41
N HIS A 317 27.16 -8.78 -19.48
CA HIS A 317 25.90 -8.34 -20.11
C HIS A 317 24.92 -9.49 -20.37
N LYS A 318 25.39 -10.64 -20.87
CA LYS A 318 24.52 -11.80 -21.16
C LYS A 318 23.87 -12.39 -19.90
N CYS A 319 24.55 -12.30 -18.76
CA CYS A 319 24.00 -12.74 -17.48
C CYS A 319 23.10 -11.66 -16.87
N THR A 320 23.33 -10.37 -17.14
CA THR A 320 22.47 -9.30 -16.63
C THR A 320 21.19 -9.12 -17.45
N SER A 321 21.21 -9.41 -18.76
CA SER A 321 20.03 -9.34 -19.64
C SER A 321 18.93 -10.36 -19.30
N SER A 322 19.24 -11.35 -18.46
CA SER A 322 18.26 -12.32 -17.93
C SER A 322 17.49 -11.78 -16.71
N PHE A 323 17.98 -10.69 -16.11
CA PHE A 323 17.42 -10.06 -14.91
C PHE A 323 16.72 -8.72 -15.20
N GLU A 324 16.71 -8.27 -16.46
CA GLU A 324 15.92 -7.10 -16.85
C GLU A 324 14.43 -7.46 -16.83
N PRO A 325 13.60 -6.74 -16.04
CA PRO A 325 12.15 -6.82 -16.19
C PRO A 325 11.81 -6.47 -17.64
N LYS A 326 11.10 -7.35 -18.35
CA LYS A 326 10.64 -7.06 -19.71
C LYS A 326 9.73 -5.82 -19.67
N GLY A 327 10.26 -4.66 -20.02
CA GLY A 327 9.48 -3.41 -20.06
C GLY A 327 10.25 -2.09 -20.00
N GLN A 328 11.55 -2.07 -19.68
CA GLN A 328 12.31 -0.81 -19.60
C GLN A 328 13.34 -0.72 -20.72
N LYS A 329 13.15 0.20 -21.68
CA LYS A 329 14.25 0.66 -22.55
C LYS A 329 15.12 1.61 -21.73
N PRO A 330 16.43 1.38 -21.59
CA PRO A 330 17.31 2.35 -20.94
C PRO A 330 17.45 3.59 -21.83
N SER A 331 17.08 4.76 -21.32
CA SER A 331 17.57 6.03 -21.85
C SER A 331 19.08 6.08 -21.65
N ALA A 332 19.82 6.22 -22.74
CA ALA A 332 21.27 6.37 -22.73
C ALA A 332 21.66 7.63 -21.94
N THR A 333 22.05 7.46 -20.67
CA THR A 333 22.86 8.45 -19.97
C THR A 333 24.32 8.10 -20.22
N ASN A 334 24.90 8.86 -21.16
CA ASN A 334 26.32 8.84 -21.46
C ASN A 334 27.11 9.35 -20.25
N ALA A 335 27.85 8.46 -19.60
CA ALA A 335 29.04 8.82 -18.83
C ALA A 335 30.18 7.90 -19.26
N SER A 336 30.63 8.08 -20.50
CA SER A 336 31.93 7.58 -20.97
C SER A 336 32.83 8.78 -21.15
N ALA A 337 33.78 8.96 -20.24
CA ALA A 337 34.93 9.82 -20.48
C ALA A 337 35.64 9.34 -21.75
N ARG A 338 35.88 10.28 -22.68
CA ARG A 338 36.51 10.05 -23.98
C ARG A 338 38.02 9.94 -23.82
N SER A 339 38.60 9.01 -24.55
CA SER A 339 39.93 9.16 -25.14
C SER A 339 39.91 8.48 -26.51
N ALA A 340 39.92 9.28 -27.58
CA ALA A 340 40.17 8.87 -28.96
C ALA A 340 41.70 8.98 -29.23
N PRO A 341 42.32 8.41 -30.29
CA PRO A 341 41.85 8.50 -31.68
C PRO A 341 42.14 7.31 -32.64
N SER A 342 41.73 7.57 -33.90
CA SER A 342 42.13 7.04 -35.24
C SER A 342 41.48 5.78 -35.85
N LEU A 343 40.52 6.06 -36.75
CA LEU A 343 40.38 5.64 -38.16
C LEU A 343 40.72 4.20 -38.59
N SER A 344 39.71 3.45 -39.06
CA SER A 344 39.57 3.07 -40.48
C SER A 344 38.32 2.20 -40.72
N ALA A 345 37.74 2.33 -41.92
CA ALA A 345 36.54 1.64 -42.42
C ALA A 345 36.75 0.11 -42.51
N SER A 346 35.74 -0.76 -42.39
CA SER A 346 34.86 -1.10 -43.52
C SER A 346 33.88 -2.24 -43.18
N ARG A 347 32.69 -2.14 -43.79
CA ARG A 347 31.82 -3.19 -44.38
C ARG A 347 31.19 -4.31 -43.53
N ALA A 348 29.90 -4.45 -43.79
CA ALA A 348 28.93 -5.40 -43.27
C ALA A 348 29.20 -6.86 -43.66
N ARG A 349 28.66 -7.79 -42.85
CA ARG A 349 27.95 -8.96 -43.39
C ARG A 349 26.96 -9.55 -42.38
N VAL A 350 25.70 -9.63 -42.81
CA VAL A 350 24.65 -10.46 -42.24
C VAL A 350 24.98 -11.92 -42.52
N ARG A 351 24.83 -12.81 -41.53
CA ARG A 351 24.58 -14.22 -41.78
C ARG A 351 23.75 -14.84 -40.65
N SER A 352 22.72 -15.56 -41.09
CA SER A 352 21.80 -16.35 -40.29
C SER A 352 22.48 -17.57 -39.70
N GLY A 353 21.92 -18.09 -38.60
CA GLY A 353 22.36 -19.34 -38.01
C GLY A 353 21.52 -19.70 -36.79
N ARG A 354 20.59 -20.64 -37.01
CA ARG A 354 19.76 -21.32 -36.00
C ARG A 354 20.57 -21.71 -34.76
N THR A 355 20.01 -21.53 -33.57
CA THR A 355 20.37 -22.35 -32.41
C THR A 355 19.12 -22.76 -31.64
N SER A 356 19.06 -24.06 -31.38
CA SER A 356 18.04 -24.81 -30.68
C SER A 356 17.93 -24.40 -29.21
N LEU A 357 16.70 -24.51 -28.69
CA LEU A 357 16.41 -24.38 -27.26
C LEU A 357 17.16 -25.43 -26.44
N ALA A 358 17.78 -24.97 -25.35
CA ALA A 358 17.95 -25.75 -24.14
C ALA A 358 17.75 -24.78 -22.97
N THR A 359 16.58 -24.87 -22.34
CA THR A 359 16.19 -24.14 -21.14
C THR A 359 16.89 -24.75 -19.93
N SER A 360 17.73 -23.96 -19.25
CA SER A 360 18.14 -24.24 -17.88
C SER A 360 17.89 -22.97 -17.06
N ALA A 361 16.85 -23.01 -16.22
CA ALA A 361 16.57 -21.98 -15.24
C ALA A 361 17.73 -21.93 -14.24
N CYS A 362 18.33 -20.75 -14.04
CA CYS A 362 19.38 -20.55 -13.05
C CYS A 362 18.90 -19.55 -12.00
N THR A 363 18.71 -20.05 -10.78
CA THR A 363 18.42 -19.32 -9.55
C THR A 363 19.66 -18.52 -9.09
N CYS A 364 19.46 -17.34 -8.51
CA CYS A 364 20.53 -16.56 -7.88
C CYS A 364 20.97 -17.26 -6.58
N PRO A 365 22.28 -17.42 -6.30
CA PRO A 365 22.74 -18.00 -5.04
C PRO A 365 22.37 -17.09 -3.88
N GLN A 366 21.56 -17.59 -2.95
CA GLN A 366 21.22 -16.91 -1.70
C GLN A 366 22.49 -16.60 -0.90
N ALA A 367 22.50 -15.43 -0.26
CA ALA A 367 23.51 -15.03 0.71
C ALA A 367 23.41 -15.90 1.98
N THR A 368 24.01 -17.09 1.96
CA THR A 368 24.23 -17.91 3.15
C THR A 368 25.56 -17.55 3.79
N LYS A 369 25.57 -16.45 4.55
CA LYS A 369 26.53 -16.28 5.65
C LYS A 369 25.75 -15.89 6.89
N ALA A 370 25.52 -16.88 7.76
CA ALA A 370 25.02 -16.71 9.10
C ALA A 370 25.90 -15.70 9.86
N CYS A 371 25.32 -14.59 10.30
CA CYS A 371 25.88 -13.78 11.39
C CYS A 371 25.09 -14.09 12.67
N ARG A 372 25.77 -14.76 13.62
CA ARG A 372 25.30 -14.87 15.01
C ARG A 372 25.14 -13.45 15.56
N ARG A 373 24.00 -13.16 16.19
CA ARG A 373 23.80 -11.92 16.96
C ARG A 373 24.82 -11.87 18.11
N PRO A 374 25.46 -10.72 18.40
CA PRO A 374 26.15 -10.53 19.67
C PRO A 374 25.10 -10.46 20.78
N THR A 375 25.21 -11.34 21.77
CA THR A 375 24.50 -11.23 23.04
C THR A 375 25.08 -10.04 23.82
N THR A 376 24.34 -8.95 23.93
CA THR A 376 24.65 -7.85 24.84
C THR A 376 24.44 -8.33 26.28
N THR A 377 25.55 -8.59 26.97
CA THR A 377 25.60 -8.73 28.42
C THR A 377 25.36 -7.36 29.06
N SER A 378 24.27 -7.26 29.81
CA SER A 378 23.96 -6.12 30.67
C SER A 378 25.09 -5.92 31.70
N ARG A 379 25.76 -4.76 31.65
CA ARG A 379 26.60 -4.27 32.74
C ARG A 379 25.69 -3.73 33.84
N ARG A 380 25.71 -4.38 35.01
CA ARG A 380 25.21 -3.85 36.28
C ARG A 380 25.88 -2.51 36.59
N CYS A 381 25.08 -1.46 36.78
CA CYS A 381 25.48 -0.32 37.59
C CYS A 381 25.07 -0.62 39.03
N HIS A 382 26.06 -0.73 39.91
CA HIS A 382 25.90 -0.68 41.36
C HIS A 382 25.63 0.78 41.75
N ILE A 383 24.55 1.02 42.49
CA ILE A 383 24.44 2.17 43.40
C ILE A 383 24.04 1.58 44.75
N ASP A 384 24.97 1.72 45.70
CA ASP A 384 24.77 1.49 47.13
C ASP A 384 24.09 2.68 47.80
N ASN A 385 23.62 2.42 49.03
CA ASN A 385 22.93 3.24 50.04
C ASN A 385 21.42 2.93 50.09
N GLY A 386 20.83 2.42 51.17
CA GLY A 386 21.28 2.21 52.54
C GLY A 386 20.03 2.20 53.44
N ASN A 387 19.85 1.12 54.20
CA ASN A 387 19.02 0.92 55.42
C ASN A 387 17.79 1.80 55.70
N CYS A 388 16.63 1.16 55.91
CA CYS A 388 15.99 1.15 57.24
C CYS A 388 14.88 0.08 57.42
N ALA A 389 15.11 -0.80 58.40
CA ALA A 389 14.16 -1.37 59.38
C ALA A 389 12.79 -1.98 58.96
N SER A 390 12.76 -3.31 58.99
CA SER A 390 11.81 -4.19 59.70
C SER A 390 10.43 -3.67 60.14
N ARG A 391 9.37 -4.38 59.72
CA ARG A 391 8.28 -4.82 60.61
C ARG A 391 7.62 -6.11 60.09
N LYS A 392 7.61 -7.13 60.95
CA LYS A 392 6.83 -8.36 60.83
C LYS A 392 5.34 -8.05 61.08
N THR A 393 4.45 -8.69 60.32
CA THR A 393 3.15 -9.11 60.85
C THR A 393 2.60 -10.29 60.07
N THR A 394 2.28 -11.34 60.81
CA THR A 394 1.56 -12.57 60.49
C THR A 394 0.06 -12.35 60.35
N CYS A 395 -0.60 -13.17 59.52
CA CYS A 395 -1.97 -13.76 59.63
C CYS A 395 -2.22 -14.49 58.28
N ALA A 396 -2.40 -15.80 58.12
CA ALA A 396 -3.29 -16.79 58.74
C ALA A 396 -4.78 -16.44 58.59
N GLY A 397 -5.51 -17.24 57.79
CA GLY A 397 -6.95 -17.46 57.95
C GLY A 397 -7.77 -17.53 56.66
N SER A 398 -8.00 -18.77 56.22
CA SER A 398 -9.20 -19.35 55.56
C SER A 398 -8.97 -19.87 54.14
#